data_AF-G2HII6-F1
#
_entry.id   AF-G2HII6-F1
#
_cell.length_a   1.000
_cell.length_b   1.000
_cell.length_c   1.000
_cell.angle_alpha   90.00
_cell.angle_beta   90.00
_cell.angle_gamma   90.00
#
_symmetry.space_group_name_H-M   'P 1'
#
loop_
_entity.id
_entity.type
_entity.pdbx_description
1 polymer ?
#
loop_
_entity_poly.entity_id
_entity_poly.type
_entity_poly.pdbx_seq_one_letter_code
_entity_poly.pdbx_strand_id
1 'polypeptide(L)'
;MRKLFSFGRRLGQALLDSMDQEYAGRGYHIRDWELRKIHRAAIKGDAAEVEHCLTRRFRDLDARDRKDRTVLHLTCAHGRVEVVTLLLSRRCQINICDRLNRTPLMKAVHCQEEACAIILLEHGANPNIKDIYSNTALHYAVYNKGTSLAEKLLFHHANIETLNEEGNTPLLFAINSRRQQIVEFLLKNQANVHAVDNFRRTALMLAVQHNSSSIVSLLLQQNINIFSQDLFGQTAEDYAVCYNFRSIQQQILEHKNKILKNHL
;
A
#
# COMPACT_ATOMS: atom_id res chain seq x y z
N MET A 1 -11.19 -11.32 36.07
CA MET A 1 -10.17 -12.09 35.33
C MET A 1 -9.81 -11.34 34.05
N ARG A 2 -8.62 -10.71 34.01
CA ARG A 2 -8.12 -9.93 32.86
C ARG A 2 -6.92 -10.65 32.22
N LYS A 3 -7.16 -11.73 31.47
CA LYS A 3 -6.11 -12.39 30.68
C LYS A 3 -6.74 -13.01 29.44
N LEU A 4 -6.70 -12.29 28.32
CA LEU A 4 -6.88 -12.81 26.94
C LEU A 4 -6.56 -11.75 25.85
N PHE A 5 -6.51 -10.45 26.18
CA PHE A 5 -6.50 -9.37 25.18
C PHE A 5 -5.12 -8.85 24.69
N SER A 6 -4.07 -9.66 24.73
CA SER A 6 -2.76 -9.30 24.14
C SER A 6 -2.41 -10.05 22.85
N PHE A 7 -3.21 -11.06 22.46
CA PHE A 7 -2.90 -11.91 21.30
C PHE A 7 -3.03 -11.15 19.98
N GLY A 8 -4.14 -10.44 19.74
CA GLY A 8 -4.31 -9.61 18.54
C GLY A 8 -3.31 -8.45 18.45
N ARG A 9 -2.88 -7.92 19.61
CA ARG A 9 -1.88 -6.85 19.72
C ARG A 9 -0.49 -7.35 19.28
N ARG A 10 -0.05 -8.52 19.77
CA ARG A 10 1.25 -9.09 19.39
C ARG A 10 1.27 -9.61 17.97
N LEU A 11 0.20 -10.24 17.48
CA LEU A 11 0.19 -10.76 16.11
C LEU A 11 0.17 -9.62 15.08
N GLY A 12 -0.74 -8.65 15.24
CA GLY A 12 -0.84 -7.51 14.31
C GLY A 12 0.37 -6.58 14.37
N GLN A 13 0.95 -6.36 15.56
CA GLN A 13 2.13 -5.51 15.71
C GLN A 13 3.43 -6.21 15.32
N ALA A 14 3.57 -7.53 15.55
CA ALA A 14 4.70 -8.29 15.03
C ALA A 14 4.64 -8.46 13.50
N LEU A 15 3.44 -8.55 12.91
CA LEU A 15 3.27 -8.56 11.45
C LEU A 15 3.63 -7.20 10.85
N LEU A 16 3.11 -6.09 11.41
CA LEU A 16 3.51 -4.72 11.05
C LEU A 16 5.03 -4.49 11.21
N ASP A 17 5.63 -4.91 12.33
CA ASP A 17 7.08 -4.78 12.58
C ASP A 17 7.91 -5.67 11.63
N SER A 18 7.37 -6.81 11.17
CA SER A 18 8.01 -7.67 10.16
C SER A 18 7.89 -7.12 8.75
N MET A 19 6.76 -6.50 8.42
CA MET A 19 6.52 -5.83 7.14
C MET A 19 7.34 -4.54 7.05
N ASP A 20 7.52 -3.82 8.15
CA ASP A 20 8.36 -2.62 8.23
C ASP A 20 9.82 -2.91 7.87
N GLN A 21 10.35 -4.12 8.07
CA GLN A 21 11.74 -4.39 7.64
C GLN A 21 11.92 -4.46 6.11
N GLU A 22 10.88 -4.79 5.35
CA GLU A 22 10.93 -4.85 3.88
C GLU A 22 10.26 -3.64 3.20
N TYR A 23 9.34 -2.95 3.90
CA TYR A 23 8.65 -1.72 3.47
C TYR A 23 9.33 -0.42 3.92
N ALA A 24 9.97 -0.36 5.10
CA ALA A 24 10.34 0.90 5.77
C ALA A 24 11.72 1.48 5.40
N GLY A 25 12.41 0.93 4.39
CA GLY A 25 13.61 1.56 3.85
C GLY A 25 13.26 2.72 2.91
N ARG A 26 13.79 3.93 3.16
CA ARG A 26 13.95 4.98 2.12
C ARG A 26 15.03 4.55 1.12
N GLY A 27 14.83 3.40 0.48
CA GLY A 27 15.87 2.83 -0.35
C GLY A 27 15.53 1.43 -0.81
N TYR A 28 15.53 1.26 -2.11
CA TYR A 28 15.65 -0.02 -2.76
C TYR A 28 17.08 -0.54 -2.55
N HIS A 29 17.34 -1.25 -1.45
CA HIS A 29 18.68 -1.74 -1.14
C HIS A 29 19.12 -2.79 -2.16
N ILE A 30 20.07 -2.43 -3.01
CA ILE A 30 20.70 -3.34 -3.97
C ILE A 30 22.15 -3.56 -3.58
N ARG A 31 22.61 -4.81 -3.60
CA ARG A 31 24.02 -5.15 -3.40
C ARG A 31 24.72 -5.34 -4.74
N ASP A 32 25.96 -4.85 -4.85
CA ASP A 32 26.71 -4.87 -6.12
C ASP A 32 26.88 -6.26 -6.74
N TRP A 33 26.99 -7.31 -5.91
CA TRP A 33 27.12 -8.68 -6.38
C TRP A 33 25.82 -9.25 -6.97
N GLU A 34 24.67 -8.60 -6.74
CA GLU A 34 23.39 -8.99 -7.36
C GLU A 34 23.34 -8.53 -8.82
N LEU A 35 24.13 -7.51 -9.19
CA LEU A 35 24.03 -6.78 -10.45
C LEU A 35 24.94 -7.29 -11.57
N ARG A 36 24.41 -7.26 -12.79
CA ARG A 36 25.19 -7.42 -14.05
C ARG A 36 25.60 -6.04 -14.58
N LYS A 37 26.47 -5.99 -15.60
CA LYS A 37 26.94 -4.72 -16.20
C LYS A 37 25.79 -3.79 -16.59
N ILE A 38 24.80 -4.31 -17.32
CA ILE A 38 23.63 -3.55 -17.77
C ILE A 38 22.80 -2.99 -16.60
N HIS A 39 22.65 -3.77 -15.52
CA HIS A 39 21.94 -3.33 -14.33
C HIS A 39 22.65 -2.17 -13.62
N ARG A 40 24.00 -2.20 -13.53
CA ARG A 40 24.78 -1.09 -12.97
C ARG A 40 24.68 0.18 -13.82
N ALA A 41 24.75 0.06 -15.15
CA ALA A 41 24.57 1.20 -16.05
C ALA A 41 23.18 1.84 -15.87
N ALA A 42 22.16 0.99 -15.77
CA ALA A 42 20.78 1.43 -15.60
C ALA A 42 20.52 2.15 -14.27
N ILE A 43 21.07 1.67 -13.14
CA ILE A 43 20.97 2.37 -11.84
C ILE A 43 21.66 3.73 -11.87
N LYS A 44 22.76 3.87 -12.63
CA LYS A 44 23.44 5.16 -12.83
C LYS A 44 22.65 6.12 -13.73
N GLY A 45 21.66 5.62 -14.48
CA GLY A 45 20.94 6.41 -15.47
C GLY A 45 21.69 6.56 -16.80
N ASP A 46 22.72 5.75 -17.06
CA ASP A 46 23.51 5.83 -18.29
C ASP A 46 22.75 5.14 -19.45
N ALA A 47 21.82 5.88 -20.06
CA ALA A 47 21.01 5.39 -21.17
C ALA A 47 21.86 4.95 -22.36
N ALA A 48 22.98 5.61 -22.62
CA ALA A 48 23.90 5.28 -23.71
C ALA A 48 24.58 3.92 -23.48
N GLU A 49 25.08 3.65 -22.28
CA GLU A 49 25.68 2.36 -21.94
C GLU A 49 24.63 1.24 -21.88
N VAL A 50 23.40 1.53 -21.43
CA VAL A 50 22.28 0.58 -21.50
C VAL A 50 21.98 0.24 -22.97
N GLU A 51 21.85 1.24 -23.84
CA GLU A 51 21.64 1.07 -25.28
C GLU A 51 22.78 0.27 -25.94
N HIS A 52 24.02 0.61 -25.61
CA HIS A 52 25.21 -0.10 -26.07
C HIS A 52 25.21 -1.56 -25.59
N CYS A 53 24.79 -1.81 -24.35
CA CYS A 53 24.64 -3.17 -23.84
C CYS A 53 23.59 -3.97 -24.61
N LEU A 54 22.46 -3.35 -24.98
CA LEU A 54 21.32 -3.99 -25.66
C LEU A 54 21.53 -4.21 -27.17
N THR A 55 22.38 -3.42 -27.83
CA THR A 55 22.67 -3.54 -29.27
C THR A 55 23.61 -4.69 -29.63
N ARG A 56 24.31 -5.29 -28.66
CA ARG A 56 25.16 -6.47 -28.89
C ARG A 56 24.28 -7.70 -29.18
N ARG A 57 24.62 -8.47 -30.24
CA ARG A 57 23.90 -9.68 -30.66
C ARG A 57 23.52 -10.58 -29.46
N PHE A 58 22.26 -11.04 -29.43
CA PHE A 58 21.68 -11.98 -28.45
C PHE A 58 21.50 -11.49 -27.00
N ARG A 59 21.29 -10.19 -26.78
CA ARG A 59 20.96 -9.67 -25.45
C ARG A 59 19.46 -9.74 -25.17
N ASP A 60 19.12 -10.39 -24.07
CA ASP A 60 17.79 -10.39 -23.48
C ASP A 60 17.50 -9.01 -22.83
N LEU A 61 16.49 -8.31 -23.35
CA LEU A 61 16.02 -7.01 -22.86
C LEU A 61 15.48 -7.10 -21.43
N ASP A 62 14.87 -8.23 -21.10
CA ASP A 62 14.27 -8.52 -19.81
C ASP A 62 15.21 -9.38 -18.94
N ALA A 63 16.51 -9.32 -19.22
CA ALA A 63 17.52 -10.06 -18.47
C ALA A 63 17.38 -9.80 -16.96
N ARG A 64 17.33 -10.89 -16.20
CA ARG A 64 17.12 -10.86 -14.76
C ARG A 64 18.42 -10.91 -13.96
N ASP A 65 18.42 -10.24 -12.84
CA ASP A 65 19.45 -10.31 -11.81
C ASP A 65 19.19 -11.48 -10.83
N ARG A 66 19.99 -11.61 -9.76
CA ARG A 66 19.85 -12.73 -8.78
C ARG A 66 18.58 -12.68 -7.92
N LYS A 67 17.80 -11.61 -8.00
CA LYS A 67 16.52 -11.39 -7.32
C LYS A 67 15.35 -11.36 -8.30
N ASP A 68 15.58 -11.87 -9.52
CA ASP A 68 14.63 -11.85 -10.63
C ASP A 68 14.22 -10.45 -11.09
N ARG A 69 15.01 -9.42 -10.75
CA ARG A 69 14.74 -8.04 -11.15
C ARG A 69 15.28 -7.80 -12.55
N THR A 70 14.50 -7.14 -13.39
CA THR A 70 14.95 -6.64 -14.69
C THR A 70 15.54 -5.24 -14.58
N VAL A 71 16.17 -4.77 -15.66
CA VAL A 71 16.61 -3.39 -15.81
C VAL A 71 15.47 -2.41 -15.49
N LEU A 72 14.26 -2.68 -15.99
CA LEU A 72 13.08 -1.83 -15.78
C LEU A 72 12.71 -1.69 -14.29
N HIS A 73 12.81 -2.76 -13.49
CA HIS A 73 12.58 -2.68 -12.05
C HIS A 73 13.56 -1.71 -11.37
N LEU A 74 14.84 -1.80 -11.73
CA LEU A 74 15.89 -1.03 -11.07
C LEU A 74 15.81 0.46 -11.45
N THR A 75 15.53 0.76 -12.72
CA THR A 75 15.40 2.13 -13.22
C THR A 75 14.18 2.83 -12.63
N CYS A 76 13.05 2.12 -12.55
CA CYS A 76 11.84 2.61 -11.89
C CYS A 76 12.04 2.87 -10.40
N ALA A 77 12.81 2.03 -9.70
CA ALA A 77 13.15 2.23 -8.29
C ALA A 77 14.09 3.43 -8.04
N HIS A 78 14.81 3.91 -9.06
CA HIS A 78 15.82 4.97 -8.95
C HIS A 78 15.47 6.23 -9.78
N GLY A 79 14.23 6.33 -10.27
CA GLY A 79 13.77 7.51 -11.00
C GLY A 79 14.48 7.75 -12.34
N ARG A 80 15.02 6.70 -12.99
CA ARG A 80 15.80 6.84 -14.24
C ARG A 80 14.90 6.90 -15.47
N VAL A 81 14.18 8.01 -15.59
CA VAL A 81 13.16 8.27 -16.62
C VAL A 81 13.68 8.00 -18.04
N GLU A 82 14.86 8.51 -18.39
CA GLU A 82 15.42 8.32 -19.74
C GLU A 82 15.63 6.83 -20.08
N VAL A 83 16.11 6.04 -19.11
CA VAL A 83 16.31 4.61 -19.29
C VAL A 83 14.97 3.86 -19.33
N VAL A 84 13.98 4.27 -18.53
CA VAL A 84 12.61 3.72 -18.60
C VAL A 84 12.03 3.92 -20.00
N THR A 85 12.07 5.14 -20.52
CA THR A 85 11.57 5.46 -21.87
C THR A 85 12.30 4.67 -22.96
N LEU A 86 13.62 4.48 -22.82
CA LEU A 86 14.41 3.65 -23.73
C LEU A 86 13.96 2.19 -23.73
N LEU A 87 13.76 1.60 -22.55
CA LEU A 87 13.34 0.19 -22.44
C LEU A 87 11.93 -0.02 -23.00
N LEU A 88 11.01 0.93 -22.77
CA LEU A 88 9.65 0.88 -23.29
C LEU A 88 9.62 1.04 -24.82
N SER A 89 10.44 1.93 -25.40
CA SER A 89 10.53 2.07 -26.87
C SER A 89 11.06 0.79 -27.55
N ARG A 90 11.89 0.02 -26.84
CA ARG A 90 12.35 -1.31 -27.23
C ARG A 90 11.37 -2.44 -26.92
N ARG A 91 10.16 -2.13 -26.44
CA ARG A 91 9.07 -3.08 -26.13
C ARG A 91 9.44 -4.14 -25.09
N CYS A 92 10.12 -3.74 -24.00
CA CYS A 92 10.33 -4.61 -22.84
C CYS A 92 9.00 -5.06 -22.20
N GLN A 93 9.05 -6.14 -21.41
CA GLN A 93 7.87 -6.61 -20.69
C GLN A 93 7.57 -5.70 -19.49
N ILE A 94 6.51 -4.89 -19.62
CA ILE A 94 6.15 -3.86 -18.62
C ILE A 94 5.67 -4.42 -17.28
N ASN A 95 4.99 -5.58 -17.30
CA ASN A 95 4.37 -6.22 -16.14
C ASN A 95 5.20 -7.40 -15.60
N ILE A 96 6.49 -7.48 -15.95
CA ILE A 96 7.33 -8.57 -15.48
C ILE A 96 7.53 -8.49 -13.97
N CYS A 97 7.48 -9.62 -13.28
CA CYS A 97 7.58 -9.65 -11.82
C CYS A 97 8.97 -10.08 -11.34
N ASP A 98 9.43 -9.48 -10.23
CA ASP A 98 10.58 -9.95 -9.47
C ASP A 98 10.23 -11.17 -8.59
N ARG A 99 11.20 -11.63 -7.77
CA ARG A 99 11.04 -12.81 -6.91
C ARG A 99 9.95 -12.68 -5.84
N LEU A 100 9.53 -11.47 -5.51
CA LEU A 100 8.44 -11.19 -4.57
C LEU A 100 7.13 -10.89 -5.30
N ASN A 101 7.06 -11.26 -6.57
CA ASN A 101 5.97 -10.96 -7.49
C ASN A 101 5.67 -9.46 -7.64
N ARG A 102 6.66 -8.59 -7.42
CA ARG A 102 6.50 -7.13 -7.53
C ARG A 102 6.81 -6.69 -8.95
N THR A 103 6.02 -5.75 -9.48
CA THR A 103 6.20 -5.19 -10.82
C THR A 103 7.09 -3.94 -10.79
N PRO A 104 7.61 -3.47 -11.95
CA PRO A 104 8.31 -2.18 -12.03
C PRO A 104 7.45 -1.00 -11.57
N LEU A 105 6.14 -1.04 -11.83
CA LEU A 105 5.19 -0.03 -11.34
C LEU A 105 5.17 0.01 -9.81
N MET A 106 5.10 -1.14 -9.14
CA MET A 106 5.18 -1.20 -7.68
C MET A 106 6.50 -0.62 -7.16
N LYS A 107 7.63 -0.84 -7.86
CA LYS A 107 8.92 -0.25 -7.48
C LYS A 107 8.92 1.27 -7.60
N ALA A 108 8.43 1.81 -8.72
CA ALA A 108 8.30 3.26 -8.89
C ALA A 108 7.43 3.87 -7.79
N VAL A 109 6.28 3.25 -7.49
CA VAL A 109 5.36 3.74 -6.47
C VAL A 109 5.97 3.66 -5.07
N HIS A 110 6.59 2.53 -4.70
CA HIS A 110 7.23 2.34 -3.39
C HIS A 110 8.36 3.36 -3.17
N CYS A 111 9.16 3.63 -4.21
CA CYS A 111 10.25 4.61 -4.16
C CYS A 111 9.81 6.06 -4.39
N GLN A 112 8.50 6.32 -4.57
CA GLN A 112 7.94 7.65 -4.85
C GLN A 112 8.45 8.31 -6.14
N GLU A 113 8.82 7.49 -7.13
CA GLU A 113 9.31 7.92 -8.44
C GLU A 113 8.14 8.17 -9.40
N GLU A 114 7.43 9.28 -9.16
CA GLU A 114 6.15 9.60 -9.81
C GLU A 114 6.23 9.65 -11.34
N ALA A 115 7.27 10.26 -11.90
CA ALA A 115 7.45 10.33 -13.35
C ALA A 115 7.55 8.94 -13.99
N CYS A 116 8.28 8.01 -13.35
CA CYS A 116 8.38 6.63 -13.82
C CYS A 116 7.05 5.90 -13.72
N ALA A 117 6.31 6.08 -12.61
CA ALA A 117 5.00 5.46 -12.42
C ALA A 117 4.00 5.92 -13.48
N ILE A 118 3.95 7.22 -13.78
CA ILE A 118 3.05 7.79 -14.81
C ILE A 118 3.40 7.22 -16.18
N ILE A 119 4.68 7.24 -16.58
CA ILE A 119 5.11 6.70 -17.88
C ILE A 119 4.71 5.23 -18.02
N LEU A 120 4.89 4.43 -16.97
CA LEU A 120 4.49 3.02 -17.00
C LEU A 120 2.97 2.85 -17.16
N LEU A 121 2.17 3.63 -16.43
CA LEU A 121 0.70 3.57 -16.51
C LEU A 121 0.19 4.00 -17.90
N GLU A 122 0.79 5.04 -18.49
CA GLU A 122 0.49 5.49 -19.86
C GLU A 122 0.86 4.44 -20.92
N HIS A 123 1.86 3.60 -20.65
CA HIS A 123 2.26 2.47 -21.50
C HIS A 123 1.53 1.15 -21.17
N GLY A 124 0.47 1.19 -20.36
CA GLY A 124 -0.38 0.02 -20.09
C GLY A 124 0.12 -0.91 -18.98
N ALA A 125 0.93 -0.43 -18.04
CA ALA A 125 1.24 -1.19 -16.83
C ALA A 125 -0.05 -1.49 -16.04
N ASN A 126 -0.19 -2.73 -15.56
CA ASN A 126 -1.37 -3.15 -14.81
C ASN A 126 -1.19 -2.82 -13.31
N PRO A 127 -1.96 -1.87 -12.74
CA PRO A 127 -1.84 -1.50 -11.33
C PRO A 127 -2.41 -2.54 -10.36
N ASN A 128 -3.16 -3.53 -10.87
CA ASN A 128 -3.90 -4.52 -10.09
C ASN A 128 -3.16 -5.85 -9.90
N ILE A 129 -1.93 -5.98 -10.43
CA ILE A 129 -1.07 -7.13 -10.10
C ILE A 129 -0.82 -7.11 -8.60
N LYS A 130 -0.80 -8.30 -8.00
CA LYS A 130 -0.59 -8.52 -6.58
C LYS A 130 0.80 -9.10 -6.34
N ASP A 131 1.52 -8.57 -5.36
CA ASP A 131 2.76 -9.18 -4.90
C ASP A 131 2.49 -10.43 -4.04
N ILE A 132 3.54 -11.04 -3.49
CA ILE A 132 3.37 -12.22 -2.63
C ILE A 132 2.51 -11.96 -1.39
N TYR A 133 2.43 -10.70 -0.91
CA TYR A 133 1.61 -10.30 0.23
C TYR A 133 0.20 -9.85 -0.19
N SER A 134 -0.19 -10.16 -1.43
CA SER A 134 -1.41 -9.72 -2.07
C SER A 134 -1.56 -8.20 -2.17
N ASN A 135 -0.49 -7.42 -1.99
CA ASN A 135 -0.50 -5.97 -2.11
C ASN A 135 -0.42 -5.56 -3.59
N THR A 136 -1.22 -4.56 -3.96
CA THR A 136 -1.20 -3.91 -5.27
C THR A 136 -0.40 -2.61 -5.22
N ALA A 137 -0.14 -1.98 -6.37
CA ALA A 137 0.51 -0.67 -6.42
C ALA A 137 -0.21 0.38 -5.55
N LEU A 138 -1.54 0.31 -5.43
CA LEU A 138 -2.31 1.21 -4.58
C LEU A 138 -1.97 1.04 -3.08
N HIS A 139 -1.74 -0.20 -2.61
CA HIS A 139 -1.30 -0.43 -1.22
C HIS A 139 0.07 0.21 -0.94
N TYR A 140 1.01 0.12 -1.90
CA TYR A 140 2.30 0.81 -1.80
C TYR A 140 2.14 2.34 -1.79
N ALA A 141 1.22 2.89 -2.59
CA ALA A 141 0.95 4.33 -2.57
C ALA A 141 0.36 4.79 -1.22
N VAL A 142 -0.51 3.99 -0.61
CA VAL A 142 -1.07 4.27 0.73
C VAL A 142 0.01 4.33 1.82
N TYR A 143 1.06 3.51 1.72
CA TYR A 143 2.16 3.53 2.68
C TYR A 143 2.92 4.88 2.68
N ASN A 144 2.97 5.54 1.54
CA ASN A 144 3.66 6.82 1.34
C ASN A 144 2.91 8.01 1.96
N LYS A 145 3.57 9.17 2.05
CA LYS A 145 3.03 10.35 2.76
C LYS A 145 2.06 11.21 1.93
N GLY A 146 1.85 10.94 0.65
CA GLY A 146 1.08 11.80 -0.26
C GLY A 146 0.07 11.05 -1.12
N THR A 147 -0.94 11.77 -1.60
CA THR A 147 -2.07 11.21 -2.39
C THR A 147 -1.80 11.16 -3.90
N SER A 148 -0.81 11.89 -4.43
CA SER A 148 -0.60 12.05 -5.88
C SER A 148 -0.52 10.71 -6.62
N LEU A 149 0.35 9.80 -6.15
CA LEU A 149 0.48 8.48 -6.75
C LEU A 149 -0.79 7.62 -6.62
N ALA A 150 -1.52 7.72 -5.50
CA ALA A 150 -2.79 7.03 -5.33
C ALA A 150 -3.84 7.55 -6.32
N GLU A 151 -3.89 8.86 -6.54
CA GLU A 151 -4.75 9.51 -7.54
C GLU A 151 -4.44 9.05 -8.95
N LYS A 152 -3.17 9.03 -9.35
CA LYS A 152 -2.75 8.52 -10.66
C LYS A 152 -3.11 7.04 -10.84
N LEU A 153 -2.92 6.22 -9.82
CA LEU A 153 -3.28 4.81 -9.87
C LEU A 153 -4.79 4.61 -10.06
N LEU A 154 -5.62 5.34 -9.30
CA LEU A 154 -7.09 5.26 -9.45
C LEU A 154 -7.55 5.76 -10.83
N PHE A 155 -6.93 6.83 -11.35
CA PHE A 155 -7.18 7.33 -12.71
C PHE A 155 -6.90 6.25 -13.76
N HIS A 156 -5.84 5.45 -13.57
CA HIS A 156 -5.49 4.31 -14.43
C HIS A 156 -6.11 2.97 -13.97
N HIS A 157 -7.32 3.01 -13.39
CA HIS A 157 -8.14 1.84 -13.06
C HIS A 157 -7.53 0.87 -12.02
N ALA A 158 -6.76 1.39 -11.06
CA ALA A 158 -6.45 0.63 -9.85
C ALA A 158 -7.72 0.35 -9.04
N ASN A 159 -7.89 -0.90 -8.59
CA ASN A 159 -9.04 -1.34 -7.83
C ASN A 159 -8.88 -0.93 -6.34
N ILE A 160 -9.69 0.04 -5.93
CA ILE A 160 -9.75 0.60 -4.57
C ILE A 160 -10.21 -0.39 -3.50
N GLU A 161 -10.82 -1.51 -3.89
CA GLU A 161 -11.35 -2.55 -2.99
C GLU A 161 -10.52 -3.83 -2.95
N THR A 162 -9.29 -3.79 -3.50
CA THR A 162 -8.44 -4.99 -3.51
C THR A 162 -8.03 -5.41 -2.10
N LEU A 163 -8.18 -6.68 -1.76
CA LEU A 163 -7.71 -7.21 -0.47
C LEU A 163 -6.24 -7.66 -0.55
N ASN A 164 -5.46 -7.30 0.48
CA ASN A 164 -4.15 -7.87 0.76
C ASN A 164 -4.25 -9.16 1.61
N GLU A 165 -3.10 -9.75 1.99
CA GLU A 165 -3.07 -11.00 2.78
C GLU A 165 -3.75 -10.89 4.15
N GLU A 166 -3.74 -9.71 4.75
CA GLU A 166 -4.41 -9.44 6.03
C GLU A 166 -5.92 -9.19 5.87
N GLY A 167 -6.43 -9.25 4.64
CA GLY A 167 -7.82 -8.91 4.32
C GLY A 167 -8.09 -7.41 4.34
N ASN A 168 -7.06 -6.57 4.33
CA ASN A 168 -7.23 -5.13 4.31
C ASN A 168 -7.49 -4.67 2.87
N THR A 169 -8.54 -3.85 2.67
CA THR A 169 -8.63 -2.96 1.52
C THR A 169 -7.62 -1.81 1.67
N PRO A 170 -7.28 -1.06 0.61
CA PRO A 170 -6.51 0.17 0.71
C PRO A 170 -6.97 1.12 1.83
N LEU A 171 -8.29 1.23 2.05
CA LEU A 171 -8.86 2.04 3.13
C LEU A 171 -8.47 1.51 4.52
N LEU A 172 -8.68 0.21 4.76
CA LEU A 172 -8.33 -0.42 6.05
C LEU A 172 -6.81 -0.37 6.29
N PHE A 173 -6.01 -0.55 5.23
CA PHE A 173 -4.55 -0.44 5.28
C PHE A 173 -4.09 0.99 5.64
N ALA A 174 -4.74 2.02 5.08
CA ALA A 174 -4.47 3.43 5.40
C ALA A 174 -4.76 3.75 6.87
N ILE A 175 -5.84 3.18 7.43
CA ILE A 175 -6.19 3.31 8.85
C ILE A 175 -5.15 2.62 9.73
N ASN A 176 -4.74 1.39 9.38
CA ASN A 176 -3.68 0.67 10.11
C ASN A 176 -2.34 1.41 10.09
N SER A 177 -2.03 2.08 8.98
CA SER A 177 -0.83 2.91 8.82
C SER A 177 -0.99 4.35 9.35
N ARG A 178 -2.14 4.69 9.96
CA ARG A 178 -2.45 5.99 10.55
C ARG A 178 -2.28 7.16 9.58
N ARG A 179 -2.59 6.95 8.30
CA ARG A 179 -2.44 7.93 7.22
C ARG A 179 -3.73 8.72 7.00
N GLN A 180 -4.03 9.67 7.88
CA GLN A 180 -5.30 10.42 7.85
C GLN A 180 -5.61 11.04 6.47
N GLN A 181 -4.63 11.68 5.82
CA GLN A 181 -4.83 12.31 4.50
C GLN A 181 -5.21 11.29 3.42
N ILE A 182 -4.63 10.09 3.46
CA ILE A 182 -4.97 9.00 2.53
C ILE A 182 -6.35 8.43 2.85
N VAL A 183 -6.71 8.29 4.13
CA VAL A 183 -8.06 7.85 4.53
C VAL A 183 -9.13 8.80 3.97
N GLU A 184 -8.96 10.10 4.17
CA GLU A 184 -9.88 11.11 3.63
C GLU A 184 -9.95 11.06 2.09
N PHE A 185 -8.80 10.94 1.43
CA PHE A 185 -8.72 10.79 -0.02
C PHE A 185 -9.47 9.55 -0.53
N LEU A 186 -9.28 8.39 0.10
CA LEU A 186 -9.94 7.15 -0.29
C LEU A 186 -11.45 7.20 -0.08
N LEU A 187 -11.91 7.75 1.05
CA LEU A 187 -13.34 7.96 1.31
C LEU A 187 -13.98 8.90 0.27
N LYS A 188 -13.28 9.99 -0.09
CA LYS A 188 -13.72 10.90 -1.16
C LYS A 188 -13.83 10.20 -2.52
N ASN A 189 -13.00 9.19 -2.76
CA ASN A 189 -13.04 8.34 -3.96
C ASN A 189 -13.94 7.10 -3.78
N GLN A 190 -14.92 7.15 -2.87
CA GLN A 190 -15.96 6.14 -2.68
C GLN A 190 -15.42 4.77 -2.23
N ALA A 191 -14.28 4.71 -1.55
CA ALA A 191 -13.83 3.48 -0.90
C ALA A 191 -14.89 2.98 0.09
N ASN A 192 -15.12 1.67 0.13
CA ASN A 192 -16.14 1.07 0.96
C ASN A 192 -15.80 1.18 2.45
N VAL A 193 -16.45 2.11 3.14
CA VAL A 193 -16.29 2.31 4.59
C VAL A 193 -16.77 1.12 5.43
N HIS A 194 -17.59 0.24 4.86
CA HIS A 194 -18.11 -0.97 5.50
C HIS A 194 -17.22 -2.20 5.30
N ALA A 195 -16.08 -2.07 4.61
CA ALA A 195 -15.12 -3.14 4.50
C ALA A 195 -14.67 -3.62 5.88
N VAL A 196 -14.40 -4.91 5.98
CA VAL A 196 -13.87 -5.56 7.18
C VAL A 196 -12.65 -6.38 6.83
N ASP A 197 -11.72 -6.49 7.77
CA ASP A 197 -10.53 -7.32 7.62
C ASP A 197 -10.81 -8.81 7.92
N ASN A 198 -9.77 -9.64 7.89
CA ASN A 198 -9.88 -11.08 8.19
C ASN A 198 -10.42 -11.39 9.60
N PHE A 199 -10.41 -10.43 10.53
CA PHE A 199 -10.97 -10.57 11.87
C PHE A 199 -12.39 -9.98 11.99
N ARG A 200 -13.01 -9.64 10.86
CA ARG A 200 -14.28 -8.90 10.78
C ARG A 200 -14.25 -7.54 11.48
N ARG A 201 -13.07 -6.94 11.66
CA ARG A 201 -12.95 -5.61 12.27
C ARG A 201 -13.32 -4.55 11.24
N THR A 202 -14.18 -3.62 11.63
CA THR A 202 -14.56 -2.48 10.79
C THR A 202 -13.48 -1.40 10.80
N ALA A 203 -13.55 -0.48 9.83
CA ALA A 203 -12.73 0.73 9.79
C ALA A 203 -12.71 1.48 11.14
N LEU A 204 -13.87 1.59 11.81
CA LEU A 204 -13.97 2.27 13.10
C LEU A 204 -13.20 1.53 14.19
N MET A 205 -13.32 0.20 14.28
CA MET A 205 -12.58 -0.60 15.28
C MET A 205 -11.06 -0.46 15.10
N LEU A 206 -10.58 -0.51 13.85
CA LEU A 206 -9.17 -0.32 13.54
C LEU A 206 -8.69 1.08 13.92
N ALA A 207 -9.47 2.12 13.64
CA ALA A 207 -9.14 3.50 14.00
C ALA A 207 -9.05 3.70 15.53
N VAL A 208 -9.94 3.05 16.30
CA VAL A 208 -9.90 3.04 17.77
C VAL A 208 -8.67 2.30 18.28
N GLN A 209 -8.36 1.12 17.73
CA GLN A 209 -7.20 0.32 18.11
C GLN A 209 -5.88 1.13 18.02
N HIS A 210 -5.77 1.98 17.01
CA HIS A 210 -4.59 2.84 16.78
C HIS A 210 -4.67 4.21 17.44
N ASN A 211 -5.66 4.44 18.33
CA ASN A 211 -5.88 5.70 19.05
C ASN A 211 -5.94 6.94 18.13
N SER A 212 -6.52 6.79 16.93
CA SER A 212 -6.54 7.84 15.91
C SER A 212 -7.83 8.65 15.98
N SER A 213 -7.94 9.56 16.95
CA SER A 213 -9.18 10.33 17.19
C SER A 213 -9.66 11.12 15.94
N SER A 214 -8.74 11.65 15.14
CA SER A 214 -9.08 12.33 13.89
C SER A 214 -9.75 11.39 12.89
N ILE A 215 -9.22 10.18 12.71
CA ILE A 215 -9.80 9.16 11.83
C ILE A 215 -11.15 8.68 12.38
N VAL A 216 -11.26 8.46 13.69
CA VAL A 216 -12.54 8.14 14.33
C VAL A 216 -13.57 9.21 14.02
N SER A 217 -13.22 10.49 14.15
CA SER A 217 -14.12 11.61 13.86
C SER A 217 -14.56 11.63 12.38
N LEU A 218 -13.63 11.41 11.44
CA LEU A 218 -13.93 11.30 10.01
C LEU A 218 -14.88 10.13 9.71
N LEU A 219 -14.66 8.96 10.33
CA LEU A 219 -15.48 7.78 10.12
C LEU A 219 -16.88 7.92 10.74
N LEU A 220 -17.02 8.55 11.91
CA LEU A 220 -18.31 8.83 12.52
C LEU A 220 -19.15 9.84 11.73
N GLN A 221 -18.54 10.62 10.84
CA GLN A 221 -19.28 11.47 9.89
C GLN A 221 -19.84 10.66 8.70
N GLN A 222 -19.36 9.43 8.50
CA GLN A 222 -19.88 8.51 7.49
C GLN A 222 -21.07 7.72 8.06
N ASN A 223 -21.90 7.17 7.18
CA ASN A 223 -23.06 6.36 7.58
C ASN A 223 -22.64 4.93 8.02
N ILE A 224 -21.85 4.81 9.09
CA ILE A 224 -21.32 3.53 9.56
C ILE A 224 -22.17 2.90 10.68
N ASN A 225 -22.20 1.56 10.72
CA ASN A 225 -22.80 0.84 11.84
C ASN A 225 -21.82 0.71 13.01
N ILE A 226 -22.00 1.56 14.02
CA ILE A 226 -21.19 1.60 15.25
C ILE A 226 -21.38 0.37 16.15
N PHE A 227 -22.45 -0.41 15.95
CA PHE A 227 -22.78 -1.60 16.75
C PHE A 227 -22.23 -2.90 16.16
N SER A 228 -21.52 -2.82 15.03
CA SER A 228 -20.89 -3.99 14.43
C SER A 228 -19.96 -4.68 15.43
N GLN A 229 -19.90 -6.00 15.34
CA GLN A 229 -19.03 -6.84 16.17
C GLN A 229 -18.00 -7.55 15.31
N ASP A 230 -16.77 -7.63 15.82
CA ASP A 230 -15.71 -8.43 15.24
C ASP A 230 -15.92 -9.94 15.50
N LEU A 231 -14.96 -10.78 15.10
CA LEU A 231 -15.02 -12.23 15.35
C LEU A 231 -15.07 -12.61 16.84
N PHE A 232 -14.72 -11.71 17.76
CA PHE A 232 -14.72 -11.94 19.19
C PHE A 232 -15.94 -11.32 19.89
N GLY A 233 -16.89 -10.79 19.13
CA GLY A 233 -18.08 -10.12 19.67
C GLY A 233 -17.81 -8.71 20.19
N GLN A 234 -16.64 -8.12 19.89
CA GLN A 234 -16.26 -6.80 20.39
C GLN A 234 -16.70 -5.70 19.43
N THR A 235 -17.23 -4.61 20.00
CA THR A 235 -17.61 -3.38 19.30
C THR A 235 -16.48 -2.34 19.33
N ALA A 236 -16.58 -1.28 18.54
CA ALA A 236 -15.62 -0.17 18.60
C ALA A 236 -15.54 0.49 20.00
N GLU A 237 -16.67 0.52 20.73
CA GLU A 237 -16.71 1.00 22.12
C GLU A 237 -15.92 0.08 23.05
N ASP A 238 -16.05 -1.25 22.89
CA ASP A 238 -15.30 -2.24 23.68
C ASP A 238 -13.79 -2.10 23.48
N TYR A 239 -13.34 -1.82 22.24
CA TYR A 239 -11.95 -1.49 21.98
C TYR A 239 -11.52 -0.26 22.77
N ALA A 240 -12.27 0.85 22.70
CA ALA A 240 -11.93 2.08 23.42
C ALA A 240 -11.82 1.86 24.94
N VAL A 241 -12.73 1.06 25.51
CA VAL A 241 -12.69 0.67 26.93
C VAL A 241 -11.48 -0.21 27.25
N CYS A 242 -11.22 -1.25 26.45
CA CYS A 242 -10.11 -2.18 26.66
C CYS A 242 -8.74 -1.49 26.63
N TYR A 243 -8.58 -0.46 25.80
CA TYR A 243 -7.34 0.33 25.69
C TYR A 243 -7.34 1.58 26.60
N ASN A 244 -8.41 1.85 27.35
CA ASN A 244 -8.60 3.03 28.20
C ASN A 244 -8.49 4.37 27.45
N PHE A 245 -8.99 4.42 26.21
CA PHE A 245 -9.04 5.62 25.37
C PHE A 245 -10.31 6.43 25.66
N ARG A 246 -10.34 7.11 26.81
CA ARG A 246 -11.52 7.83 27.32
C ARG A 246 -12.10 8.86 26.33
N SER A 247 -11.23 9.63 25.66
CA SER A 247 -11.67 10.64 24.69
C SER A 247 -12.40 10.01 23.49
N ILE A 248 -11.85 8.93 22.93
CA ILE A 248 -12.47 8.19 21.82
C ILE A 248 -13.77 7.50 22.27
N GLN A 249 -13.78 6.92 23.47
CA GLN A 249 -14.99 6.32 24.05
C GLN A 249 -16.11 7.37 24.14
N GLN A 250 -15.81 8.57 24.64
CA GLN A 250 -16.78 9.66 24.73
C GLN A 250 -17.29 10.08 23.34
N GLN A 251 -16.40 10.22 22.35
CA GLN A 251 -16.80 10.52 20.96
C GLN A 251 -17.81 9.50 20.40
N ILE A 252 -17.54 8.21 20.61
CA ILE A 252 -18.42 7.13 20.15
C ILE A 252 -19.76 7.18 20.89
N LEU A 253 -19.75 7.37 22.22
CA LEU A 253 -20.97 7.41 23.03
C LEU A 253 -21.85 8.62 22.69
N GLU A 254 -21.26 9.79 22.48
CA GLU A 254 -21.97 10.98 22.03
C GLU A 254 -22.65 10.77 20.67
N HIS A 255 -21.94 10.14 19.73
CA HIS A 255 -22.50 9.82 18.42
C HIS A 255 -23.61 8.77 18.51
N LYS A 256 -23.43 7.72 19.31
CA LYS A 256 -24.43 6.69 19.61
C LYS A 256 -25.73 7.30 20.16
N ASN A 257 -25.61 8.21 21.12
CA ASN A 257 -26.76 8.92 21.69
C ASN A 257 -27.48 9.81 20.66
N LYS A 258 -26.74 10.44 19.74
CA LYS A 258 -27.36 11.23 18.65
C LYS A 258 -28.17 10.34 17.70
N ILE A 259 -27.64 9.19 17.30
CA ILE A 259 -28.36 8.24 16.44
C ILE A 259 -29.65 7.77 17.13
N LEU A 260 -29.57 7.34 18.39
CA LEU A 260 -30.73 6.83 19.13
C LEU A 260 -31.83 7.88 19.34
N LYS A 261 -31.46 9.15 19.53
CA LYS A 261 -32.43 10.26 19.64
C LYS A 261 -33.11 10.61 18.33
N ASN A 262 -32.48 10.36 17.18
CA ASN A 262 -33.04 10.65 15.87
C ASN A 262 -33.99 9.54 15.36
N HIS A 263 -34.09 8.42 16.07
CA HIS A 263 -34.98 7.28 15.76
C HIS A 263 -36.16 7.15 16.74
N LEU A 264 -36.36 8.12 17.63
CA LEU A 264 -37.50 8.29 18.54
C LEU A 264 -38.37 9.45 18.06
#